data_AF-A0A923BNE8-F1
#
_entry.id   AF-A0A923BNE8-F1
#
_cell.length_a   1.000
_cell.length_b   1.000
_cell.length_c   1.000
_cell.angle_alpha   90.00
_cell.angle_beta   90.00
_cell.angle_gamma   90.00
#
_symmetry.space_group_name_H-M   'P 1'
#
loop_
_entity.id
_entity.type
_entity.pdbx_description
1 polymer ?
#
loop_
_entity_poly.entity_id
_entity_poly.type
_entity_poly.pdbx_seq_one_letter_code
_entity_poly.pdbx_strand_id
1 'polypeptide(L)'
;DRIALLYGPVVLAGQLGTTMPDPVYGTTVLLTDDHDVTNWLKSSAEPLVFQTNNVAKPADVTLIPFYKTVDQYYNVYWDYFTPAAWTERQAEYEAEKKRVKEIEDRTIDLIRIGEMQPERDHNLKATEKSYVSDALGRMGREVRSGGYFEFEMKTDPTVANHLLCSYIGDDKNSVFDLMVDGTTIGTQELKGATIGRFFDVEYPIAPELIKGKSKIVVRVQAHPNRTAGRVFGCRIVKNK
;
A
#
# COMPACT_ATOMS: atom_id res chain seq x y z
N ASP A 1 -5.02 13.77 -6.95
CA ASP A 1 -4.34 14.39 -5.80
C ASP A 1 -5.10 14.12 -4.52
N ARG A 2 -4.48 14.39 -3.36
CA ARG A 2 -5.17 14.33 -2.07
C ARG A 2 -5.20 15.71 -1.42
N ILE A 3 -6.35 16.07 -0.85
CA ILE A 3 -6.53 17.33 -0.13
C ILE A 3 -7.01 17.07 1.30
N ALA A 4 -6.77 18.02 2.19
CA ALA A 4 -7.41 18.11 3.50
C ALA A 4 -8.19 19.42 3.59
N LEU A 5 -9.31 19.41 4.32
CA LEU A 5 -10.16 20.59 4.51
C LEU A 5 -9.92 21.18 5.90
N LEU A 6 -9.73 22.49 5.95
CA LEU A 6 -9.44 23.23 7.18
C LEU A 6 -10.38 24.42 7.33
N TYR A 7 -10.68 24.77 8.58
CA TYR A 7 -11.29 26.05 8.94
C TYR A 7 -10.32 26.82 9.86
N GLY A 8 -9.65 27.83 9.32
CA GLY A 8 -8.49 28.44 9.98
C GLY A 8 -7.42 27.38 10.27
N PRO A 9 -6.93 27.23 11.51
CA PRO A 9 -5.94 26.22 11.87
C PRO A 9 -6.54 24.83 12.16
N VAL A 10 -7.87 24.68 12.12
CA VAL A 10 -8.55 23.45 12.54
C VAL A 10 -8.73 22.52 11.35
N VAL A 11 -8.12 21.33 11.42
CA VAL A 11 -8.34 20.24 10.46
C VAL A 11 -9.72 19.65 10.66
N LEU A 12 -10.47 19.47 9.57
CA LEU A 12 -11.79 18.83 9.57
C LEU A 12 -11.68 17.37 9.14
N ALA A 13 -12.51 16.52 9.74
CA ALA A 13 -12.63 15.11 9.42
C ALA A 13 -14.06 14.79 8.98
N GLY A 14 -14.20 14.13 7.84
CA GLY A 14 -15.48 13.62 7.35
C GLY A 14 -15.90 12.38 8.12
N GLN A 15 -17.10 12.39 8.65
CA GLN A 15 -17.64 11.31 9.48
C GLN A 15 -18.26 10.22 8.60
N LEU A 16 -17.73 8.99 8.69
CA LEU A 16 -18.19 7.84 7.89
C LEU A 16 -19.06 6.87 8.69
N GLY A 17 -19.34 7.18 9.96
CA GLY A 17 -20.16 6.38 10.86
C GLY A 17 -19.37 5.38 11.70
N THR A 18 -20.09 4.52 12.42
CA THR A 18 -19.51 3.55 13.38
C THR A 18 -19.24 2.18 12.77
N THR A 19 -19.75 1.92 11.58
CA THR A 19 -19.49 0.70 10.82
C THR A 19 -18.32 0.92 9.88
N MET A 20 -17.43 -0.07 9.76
CA MET A 20 -16.32 -0.01 8.81
C MET A 20 -16.87 0.23 7.39
N PRO A 21 -16.52 1.35 6.74
CA PRO A 21 -16.94 1.61 5.37
C PRO A 21 -16.42 0.51 4.45
N ASP A 22 -17.14 0.22 3.36
CA ASP A 22 -16.61 -0.71 2.37
C ASP A 22 -15.25 -0.18 1.84
N PRO A 23 -14.17 -0.95 1.89
CA PRO A 23 -12.85 -0.47 1.50
C PRO A 23 -12.74 -0.08 0.01
N VAL A 24 -13.62 -0.62 -0.84
CA VAL A 24 -13.61 -0.35 -2.28
C VAL A 24 -14.57 0.80 -2.61
N TYR A 25 -15.80 0.71 -2.15
CA TYR A 25 -16.88 1.63 -2.53
C TYR A 25 -17.28 2.63 -1.43
N GLY A 26 -16.90 2.38 -0.19
CA GLY A 26 -17.28 3.17 0.99
C GLY A 26 -16.31 4.28 1.36
N THR A 27 -15.07 4.28 0.83
CA THR A 27 -14.14 5.40 1.06
C THR A 27 -14.55 6.59 0.21
N THR A 28 -15.03 7.64 0.87
CA THR A 28 -15.57 8.82 0.19
C THR A 28 -14.49 9.62 -0.54
N VAL A 29 -14.77 9.99 -1.79
CA VAL A 29 -13.94 10.88 -2.62
C VAL A 29 -14.63 12.22 -2.86
N LEU A 30 -13.84 13.26 -3.16
CA LEU A 30 -14.35 14.56 -3.58
C LEU A 30 -14.27 14.71 -5.09
N LEU A 31 -15.38 15.16 -5.68
CA LEU A 31 -15.60 15.29 -7.10
C LEU A 31 -16.08 16.70 -7.43
N THR A 32 -15.14 17.60 -7.70
CA THR A 32 -15.44 19.00 -8.04
C THR A 32 -14.29 19.60 -8.82
N ASP A 33 -14.60 20.51 -9.73
CA ASP A 33 -13.67 21.45 -10.37
C ASP A 33 -13.74 22.85 -9.75
N ASP A 34 -14.69 23.07 -8.83
CA ASP A 34 -14.86 24.32 -8.10
C ASP A 34 -13.88 24.42 -6.93
N HIS A 35 -12.90 25.30 -7.10
CA HIS A 35 -11.87 25.60 -6.10
C HIS A 35 -12.38 26.52 -4.98
N ASP A 36 -13.54 27.16 -5.13
CA ASP A 36 -14.17 27.89 -4.03
C ASP A 36 -14.95 26.93 -3.13
N VAL A 37 -14.29 26.52 -2.04
CA VAL A 37 -14.84 25.58 -1.05
C VAL A 37 -16.18 26.05 -0.50
N THR A 38 -16.45 27.37 -0.45
CA THR A 38 -17.71 27.90 0.11
C THR A 38 -18.93 27.55 -0.75
N ASN A 39 -18.74 27.22 -2.03
CA ASN A 39 -19.83 26.85 -2.93
C ASN A 39 -20.40 25.47 -2.63
N TRP A 40 -19.60 24.54 -2.12
CA TRP A 40 -19.99 23.15 -1.92
C TRP A 40 -19.81 22.63 -0.49
N LEU A 41 -19.10 23.34 0.40
CA LEU A 41 -19.02 23.02 1.82
C LEU A 41 -19.86 24.02 2.61
N LYS A 42 -21.02 23.58 3.10
CA LYS A 42 -21.99 24.45 3.79
C LYS A 42 -21.87 24.30 5.29
N SER A 43 -21.79 25.42 6.01
CA SER A 43 -21.87 25.43 7.46
C SER A 43 -23.27 25.04 7.92
N SER A 44 -23.35 24.23 8.97
CA SER A 44 -24.59 23.97 9.68
C SER A 44 -24.86 25.07 10.73
N ALA A 45 -25.95 24.93 11.48
CA ALA A 45 -26.22 25.80 12.64
C ALA A 45 -25.22 25.56 13.80
N GLU A 46 -24.59 24.38 13.85
CA GLU A 46 -23.61 24.06 14.87
C GLU A 46 -22.22 24.62 14.52
N PRO A 47 -21.50 25.23 15.48
CA PRO A 47 -20.16 25.77 15.26
C PRO A 47 -19.17 24.71 14.76
N LEU A 48 -18.45 25.04 13.69
CA LEU A 48 -17.43 24.20 13.06
C LEU A 48 -17.94 22.86 12.51
N VAL A 49 -19.25 22.74 12.29
CA VAL A 49 -19.85 21.58 11.63
C VAL A 49 -20.25 21.99 10.21
N PHE A 50 -19.76 21.24 9.24
CA PHE A 50 -19.96 21.49 7.82
C PHE A 50 -20.53 20.26 7.12
N GLN A 51 -21.18 20.46 5.99
CA GLN A 51 -21.75 19.41 5.17
C GLN A 51 -21.30 19.61 3.72
N THR A 52 -20.75 18.56 3.09
CA THR A 52 -20.54 18.60 1.63
C THR A 52 -21.88 18.63 0.92
N ASN A 53 -21.93 19.26 -0.26
CA ASN A 53 -23.14 19.38 -1.05
C ASN A 53 -22.86 18.97 -2.49
N ASN A 54 -23.31 17.78 -2.88
CA ASN A 54 -23.23 17.19 -4.21
C ASN A 54 -21.82 17.06 -4.79
N VAL A 55 -20.79 17.06 -3.95
CA VAL A 55 -19.39 16.92 -4.37
C VAL A 55 -18.71 15.69 -3.77
N ALA A 56 -19.38 14.92 -2.92
CA ALA A 56 -18.82 13.71 -2.35
C ALA A 56 -19.51 12.45 -2.89
N LYS A 57 -18.73 11.39 -3.08
CA LYS A 57 -19.21 10.06 -3.50
C LYS A 57 -18.72 8.99 -2.53
N PRO A 58 -19.55 8.02 -2.09
CA PRO A 58 -20.88 7.71 -2.64
C PRO A 58 -22.00 8.65 -2.18
N ALA A 59 -21.83 9.34 -1.05
CA ALA A 59 -22.80 10.28 -0.51
C ALA A 59 -22.09 11.48 0.12
N ASP A 60 -22.86 12.55 0.35
CA ASP A 60 -22.38 13.71 1.10
C ASP A 60 -22.05 13.36 2.55
N VAL A 61 -21.03 14.02 3.09
CA VAL A 61 -20.45 13.72 4.39
C VAL A 61 -20.47 14.95 5.28
N THR A 62 -20.73 14.74 6.56
CA THR A 62 -20.59 15.76 7.61
C THR A 62 -19.13 15.86 8.03
N LEU A 63 -18.61 17.07 8.09
CA LEU A 63 -17.25 17.38 8.53
C LEU A 63 -17.30 18.11 9.88
N ILE A 64 -16.54 17.59 10.84
CA ILE A 64 -16.36 18.19 12.16
C ILE A 64 -14.85 18.37 12.45
N PRO A 65 -14.44 19.14 13.46
CA PRO A 65 -13.05 19.22 13.84
C PRO A 65 -12.47 17.85 14.16
N PHE A 66 -11.31 17.51 13.59
CA PHE A 66 -10.70 16.19 13.73
C PHE A 66 -10.52 15.76 15.19
N TYR A 67 -10.15 16.70 16.07
CA TYR A 67 -9.99 16.44 17.51
C TYR A 67 -11.30 16.07 18.24
N LYS A 68 -12.47 16.26 17.60
CA LYS A 68 -13.79 15.84 18.13
C LYS A 68 -14.25 14.50 17.59
N THR A 69 -13.56 13.92 16.60
CA THR A 69 -13.90 12.60 16.07
C THR A 69 -13.57 11.54 17.12
N VAL A 70 -14.59 10.86 17.64
CA VAL A 70 -14.46 9.80 18.66
C VAL A 70 -15.31 8.61 18.22
N ASP A 71 -14.75 7.40 18.32
CA ASP A 71 -15.42 6.13 18.06
C ASP A 71 -16.16 6.02 16.70
N GLN A 72 -15.63 6.67 15.67
CA GLN A 72 -16.17 6.63 14.31
C GLN A 72 -15.05 6.50 13.27
N TYR A 73 -15.38 5.90 12.13
CA TYR A 73 -14.54 5.91 10.95
C TYR A 73 -14.58 7.29 10.30
N TYR A 74 -13.43 7.75 9.78
CA TYR A 74 -13.30 9.10 9.26
C TYR A 74 -12.31 9.23 8.11
N ASN A 75 -12.49 10.29 7.33
CA ASN A 75 -11.51 10.77 6.34
C ASN A 75 -10.96 12.15 6.75
N VAL A 76 -9.63 12.26 6.85
CA VAL A 76 -8.95 13.57 6.94
C VAL A 76 -8.45 13.99 5.56
N TYR A 77 -7.87 13.04 4.82
CA TYR A 77 -7.39 13.25 3.46
C TYR A 77 -8.36 12.62 2.46
N TRP A 78 -8.66 13.36 1.42
CA TRP A 78 -9.66 13.01 0.41
C TRP A 78 -8.98 12.85 -0.93
N ASP A 79 -9.23 11.74 -1.63
CA ASP A 79 -8.90 11.67 -3.04
C ASP A 79 -9.80 12.67 -3.79
N TYR A 80 -9.17 13.57 -4.56
CA TYR A 80 -9.81 14.67 -5.24
C TYR A 80 -9.74 14.48 -6.75
N PHE A 81 -10.89 14.62 -7.41
CA PHE A 81 -11.06 14.48 -8.85
C PHE A 81 -11.93 15.61 -9.41
N THR A 82 -11.70 15.98 -10.67
CA THR A 82 -12.69 16.74 -11.45
C THR A 82 -13.75 15.77 -12.00
N PRO A 83 -14.99 16.23 -12.27
CA PRO A 83 -16.03 15.40 -12.90
C PRO A 83 -15.57 14.68 -14.17
N ALA A 84 -14.81 15.36 -15.03
CA ALA A 84 -14.25 14.77 -16.26
C ALA A 84 -13.22 13.68 -15.94
N ALA A 85 -12.25 13.96 -15.06
CA ALA A 85 -11.21 12.99 -14.70
C ALA A 85 -11.78 11.74 -14.01
N TRP A 86 -12.85 11.90 -13.23
CA TRP A 86 -13.53 10.78 -12.59
C TRP A 86 -14.19 9.86 -13.61
N THR A 87 -14.87 10.42 -14.61
CA THR A 87 -15.52 9.63 -15.66
C THR A 87 -14.52 8.73 -16.39
N GLU A 88 -13.31 9.23 -16.64
CA GLU A 88 -12.24 8.47 -17.31
C GLU A 88 -11.57 7.45 -16.38
N ARG A 89 -11.42 7.79 -15.09
CA ARG A 89 -10.58 7.02 -14.15
C ARG A 89 -11.34 6.16 -13.14
N GLN A 90 -12.67 6.28 -13.07
CA GLN A 90 -13.48 5.58 -12.08
C GLN A 90 -13.26 4.07 -12.14
N ALA A 91 -13.32 3.49 -13.34
CA ALA A 91 -13.14 2.04 -13.51
C ALA A 91 -11.75 1.57 -13.06
N GLU A 92 -10.69 2.30 -13.41
CA GLU A 92 -9.32 1.98 -12.98
C GLU A 92 -9.15 2.14 -11.47
N TYR A 93 -9.73 3.19 -10.88
CA TYR A 93 -9.68 3.48 -9.45
C TYR A 93 -10.40 2.41 -8.62
N GLU A 94 -11.61 2.02 -9.03
CA GLU A 94 -12.37 0.94 -8.40
C GLU A 94 -11.66 -0.40 -8.55
N ALA A 95 -11.10 -0.70 -9.73
CA ALA A 95 -10.33 -1.91 -9.96
C ALA A 95 -9.08 -1.98 -9.07
N GLU A 96 -8.35 -0.87 -8.93
CA GLU A 96 -7.17 -0.82 -8.07
C GLU A 96 -7.53 -0.97 -6.58
N LYS A 97 -8.59 -0.30 -6.11
CA LYS A 97 -9.08 -0.50 -4.73
C LYS A 97 -9.48 -1.94 -4.47
N LYS A 98 -10.21 -2.56 -5.41
CA LYS A 98 -10.60 -3.97 -5.31
C LYS A 98 -9.36 -4.86 -5.25
N ARG A 99 -8.36 -4.62 -6.11
CA ARG A 99 -7.09 -5.36 -6.11
C ARG A 99 -6.37 -5.23 -4.76
N VAL A 100 -6.27 -4.02 -4.20
CA VAL A 100 -5.61 -3.79 -2.90
C VAL A 100 -6.35 -4.51 -1.78
N LYS A 101 -7.68 -4.40 -1.72
CA LYS A 101 -8.52 -5.13 -0.74
C LYS A 101 -8.35 -6.64 -0.87
N GLU A 102 -8.40 -7.18 -2.08
CA GLU A 102 -8.18 -8.61 -2.33
C GLU A 102 -6.83 -9.08 -1.79
N ILE A 103 -5.77 -8.27 -1.93
CA ILE A 103 -4.45 -8.60 -1.38
C ILE A 103 -4.47 -8.53 0.15
N GLU A 104 -5.08 -7.52 0.75
CA GLU A 104 -5.21 -7.39 2.21
C GLU A 104 -5.97 -8.56 2.82
N ASP A 105 -7.13 -8.92 2.29
CA ASP A 105 -8.01 -9.99 2.81
C ASP A 105 -7.32 -11.36 2.82
N ARG A 106 -6.39 -11.60 1.89
CA ARG A 106 -5.63 -12.85 1.79
C ARG A 106 -4.23 -12.78 2.41
N THR A 107 -3.82 -11.63 2.98
CA THR A 107 -2.49 -11.46 3.59
C THR A 107 -2.42 -12.26 4.89
N ILE A 108 -1.41 -13.12 5.00
CA ILE A 108 -1.04 -13.86 6.22
C ILE A 108 -0.03 -13.06 7.05
N ASP A 109 0.96 -12.46 6.38
CA ASP A 109 2.00 -11.65 7.01
C ASP A 109 2.49 -10.56 6.07
N LEU A 110 2.96 -9.44 6.63
CA LEU A 110 3.40 -8.26 5.88
C LEU A 110 4.63 -7.64 6.54
N ILE A 111 5.69 -7.48 5.75
CA ILE A 111 6.84 -6.66 6.09
C ILE A 111 6.89 -5.41 5.22
N ARG A 112 7.13 -4.26 5.86
CA ARG A 112 7.46 -2.98 5.19
C ARG A 112 8.97 -2.81 5.23
N ILE A 113 9.61 -2.96 4.08
CA ILE A 113 11.08 -2.95 3.97
C ILE A 113 11.58 -1.50 4.06
N GLY A 114 12.72 -1.28 4.71
CA GLY A 114 13.32 0.02 4.96
C GLY A 114 12.79 0.74 6.21
N GLU A 115 11.75 0.22 6.87
CA GLU A 115 11.24 0.75 8.13
C GLU A 115 11.82 0.00 9.35
N MET A 116 12.34 0.73 10.35
CA MET A 116 13.10 0.13 11.45
C MET A 116 12.30 -0.90 12.28
N GLN A 117 11.05 -0.59 12.64
CA GLN A 117 10.27 -1.49 13.50
C GLN A 117 9.79 -2.75 12.75
N PRO A 118 9.17 -2.63 11.55
CA PRO A 118 8.81 -3.81 10.76
C PRO A 118 10.00 -4.73 10.46
N GLU A 119 11.19 -4.19 10.14
CA GLU A 119 12.39 -4.99 9.89
C GLU A 119 12.86 -5.75 11.14
N ARG A 120 12.76 -5.14 12.32
CA ARG A 120 13.07 -5.80 13.59
C ARG A 120 12.07 -6.92 13.91
N ASP A 121 10.79 -6.68 13.72
CA ASP A 121 9.72 -7.66 13.99
C ASP A 121 9.87 -8.93 13.11
N HIS A 122 10.53 -8.80 11.96
CA HIS A 122 10.82 -9.88 11.01
C HIS A 122 12.28 -10.33 11.02
N ASN A 123 13.08 -9.96 12.03
CA ASN A 123 14.48 -10.37 12.17
C ASN A 123 15.33 -10.13 10.90
N LEU A 124 15.12 -9.01 10.21
CA LEU A 124 15.82 -8.74 8.95
C LEU A 124 17.34 -8.69 9.17
N LYS A 125 18.06 -9.45 8.36
CA LYS A 125 19.52 -9.47 8.27
C LYS A 125 19.94 -9.08 6.87
N ALA A 126 21.03 -8.34 6.75
CA ALA A 126 21.50 -7.89 5.47
C ALA A 126 23.03 -7.86 5.41
N THR A 127 23.55 -8.11 4.23
CA THR A 127 24.96 -7.85 3.91
C THR A 127 25.25 -6.35 3.90
N GLU A 128 26.53 -5.99 3.94
CA GLU A 128 27.04 -4.63 3.80
C GLU A 128 26.71 -3.97 2.44
N LYS A 129 26.22 -4.78 1.49
CA LYS A 129 25.82 -4.37 0.14
C LYS A 129 24.31 -4.09 0.01
N SER A 130 23.56 -4.15 1.10
CA SER A 130 22.16 -3.73 1.15
C SER A 130 22.03 -2.34 1.75
N TYR A 131 21.24 -1.49 1.11
CA TYR A 131 21.04 -0.10 1.52
C TYR A 131 19.55 0.19 1.63
N VAL A 132 19.15 0.90 2.68
CA VAL A 132 17.81 1.50 2.76
C VAL A 132 17.70 2.57 1.67
N SER A 133 16.55 2.61 1.04
CA SER A 133 16.23 3.50 -0.07
C SER A 133 14.81 4.03 0.07
N ASP A 134 14.50 5.09 -0.66
CA ASP A 134 13.17 5.67 -0.76
C ASP A 134 12.78 5.79 -2.24
N ALA A 135 11.48 5.71 -2.50
CA ALA A 135 10.88 6.24 -3.72
C ALA A 135 9.49 6.78 -3.38
N LEU A 136 9.24 8.05 -3.75
CA LEU A 136 7.92 8.68 -3.58
C LEU A 136 7.40 8.61 -2.12
N GLY A 137 8.29 8.65 -1.13
CA GLY A 137 7.95 8.55 0.29
C GLY A 137 7.69 7.13 0.79
N ARG A 138 7.86 6.10 -0.05
CA ARG A 138 7.82 4.69 0.34
C ARG A 138 9.24 4.17 0.53
N MET A 139 9.53 3.71 1.74
CA MET A 139 10.81 3.09 2.08
C MET A 139 10.95 1.71 1.43
N GLY A 140 12.19 1.31 1.16
CA GLY A 140 12.56 0.01 0.64
C GLY A 140 14.03 -0.27 0.86
N ARG A 141 14.52 -1.39 0.34
CA ARG A 141 15.96 -1.72 0.29
C ARG A 141 16.40 -2.03 -1.12
N GLU A 142 17.57 -1.53 -1.48
CA GLU A 142 18.32 -2.02 -2.63
C GLU A 142 19.44 -2.98 -2.21
N VAL A 143 19.88 -3.82 -3.13
CA VAL A 143 21.01 -4.74 -2.92
C VAL A 143 21.94 -4.71 -4.11
N ARG A 144 23.22 -4.39 -3.88
CA ARG A 144 24.26 -4.38 -4.91
C ARG A 144 24.84 -5.76 -5.17
N SER A 145 25.59 -5.87 -6.27
CA SER A 145 26.21 -7.09 -6.80
C SER A 145 26.74 -8.06 -5.73
N GLY A 146 26.15 -9.26 -5.72
CA GLY A 146 26.50 -10.37 -4.84
C GLY A 146 26.11 -10.18 -3.37
N GLY A 147 25.34 -9.15 -3.04
CA GLY A 147 24.75 -8.96 -1.72
C GLY A 147 23.40 -9.65 -1.58
N TYR A 148 22.88 -9.65 -0.36
CA TYR A 148 21.50 -10.02 -0.05
C TYR A 148 20.97 -9.27 1.19
N PHE A 149 19.66 -9.32 1.36
CA PHE A 149 19.01 -9.26 2.66
C PHE A 149 17.99 -10.39 2.79
N GLU A 150 17.69 -10.78 4.01
CA GLU A 150 16.74 -11.83 4.34
C GLU A 150 15.96 -11.48 5.61
N PHE A 151 14.75 -12.02 5.72
CA PHE A 151 13.83 -11.73 6.81
C PHE A 151 12.90 -12.93 7.01
N GLU A 152 12.38 -13.07 8.21
CA GLU A 152 11.48 -14.17 8.57
C GLU A 152 10.03 -13.77 8.36
N MET A 153 9.26 -14.57 7.64
CA MET A 153 7.83 -14.36 7.39
C MET A 153 7.01 -15.51 7.95
N LYS A 154 5.87 -15.21 8.56
CA LYS A 154 4.90 -16.22 8.98
C LYS A 154 4.19 -16.82 7.76
N THR A 155 3.89 -18.12 7.87
CA THR A 155 3.20 -18.89 6.83
C THR A 155 2.06 -19.68 7.44
N ASP A 156 1.08 -20.02 6.61
CA ASP A 156 0.03 -20.98 6.97
C ASP A 156 0.22 -22.26 6.14
N PRO A 157 0.81 -23.32 6.70
CA PRO A 157 1.12 -24.54 5.95
C PRO A 157 -0.12 -25.34 5.52
N THR A 158 -1.33 -24.93 5.95
CA THR A 158 -2.59 -25.60 5.60
C THR A 158 -3.19 -25.10 4.28
N VAL A 159 -2.67 -24.00 3.72
CA VAL A 159 -3.13 -23.39 2.47
C VAL A 159 -1.98 -23.14 1.51
N ALA A 160 -2.29 -22.91 0.23
CA ALA A 160 -1.27 -22.50 -0.74
C ALA A 160 -0.79 -21.07 -0.45
N ASN A 161 0.52 -20.89 -0.27
CA ASN A 161 1.13 -19.61 0.05
C ASN A 161 1.88 -19.08 -1.18
N HIS A 162 1.73 -17.80 -1.49
CA HIS A 162 2.59 -17.09 -2.43
C HIS A 162 3.37 -16.00 -1.68
N LEU A 163 4.58 -15.72 -2.14
CA LEU A 163 5.32 -14.51 -1.79
C LEU A 163 4.90 -13.41 -2.77
N LEU A 164 4.33 -12.32 -2.27
CA LEU A 164 4.05 -11.13 -3.05
C LEU A 164 5.08 -10.06 -2.70
N CYS A 165 5.81 -9.56 -3.70
CA CYS A 165 6.81 -8.50 -3.52
C CYS A 165 6.38 -7.23 -4.28
N SER A 166 6.58 -6.06 -3.66
CA SER A 166 6.34 -4.76 -4.28
C SER A 166 7.63 -4.14 -4.85
N TYR A 167 7.56 -3.68 -6.09
CA TYR A 167 8.63 -3.00 -6.82
C TYR A 167 8.14 -1.66 -7.38
N ILE A 168 9.04 -0.87 -7.98
CA ILE A 168 8.72 0.39 -8.67
C ILE A 168 9.13 0.32 -10.14
N GLY A 169 8.29 0.87 -11.03
CA GLY A 169 8.53 0.86 -12.48
C GLY A 169 9.75 1.64 -12.95
N ASP A 170 10.32 2.50 -12.10
CA ASP A 170 11.55 3.23 -12.37
C ASP A 170 12.79 2.32 -12.42
N ASP A 171 12.75 1.19 -11.72
CA ASP A 171 13.89 0.29 -11.60
C ASP A 171 14.04 -0.59 -12.84
N LYS A 172 15.26 -0.64 -13.36
CA LYS A 172 15.63 -1.38 -14.58
C LYS A 172 17.01 -2.02 -14.44
N ASN A 173 17.33 -2.94 -15.35
CA ASN A 173 18.62 -3.65 -15.40
C ASN A 173 18.97 -4.38 -14.08
N SER A 174 17.96 -4.77 -13.32
CA SER A 174 18.10 -5.46 -12.03
C SER A 174 17.73 -6.93 -12.21
N VAL A 175 18.54 -7.83 -11.65
CA VAL A 175 18.29 -9.29 -11.71
C VAL A 175 18.67 -9.90 -10.37
N PHE A 176 17.75 -10.63 -9.77
CA PHE A 176 17.92 -11.21 -8.45
C PHE A 176 17.05 -12.44 -8.26
N ASP A 177 17.47 -13.29 -7.33
CA ASP A 177 16.70 -14.44 -6.90
C ASP A 177 15.90 -14.13 -5.63
N LEU A 178 14.71 -14.69 -5.59
CA LEU A 178 13.89 -14.82 -4.39
C LEU A 178 14.02 -16.25 -3.89
N MET A 179 14.40 -16.39 -2.63
CA MET A 179 14.62 -17.69 -2.02
C MET A 179 13.80 -17.84 -0.75
N VAL A 180 13.37 -19.07 -0.48
CA VAL A 180 12.71 -19.50 0.76
C VAL A 180 13.54 -20.60 1.38
N ASP A 181 14.03 -20.38 2.61
CA ASP A 181 14.91 -21.30 3.33
C ASP A 181 16.10 -21.81 2.48
N GLY A 182 16.69 -20.91 1.69
CA GLY A 182 17.81 -21.22 0.79
C GLY A 182 17.44 -21.90 -0.53
N THR A 183 16.15 -22.14 -0.80
CA THR A 183 15.67 -22.67 -2.09
C THR A 183 15.12 -21.55 -2.95
N THR A 184 15.63 -21.38 -4.18
CA THR A 184 15.11 -20.36 -5.11
C THR A 184 13.69 -20.70 -5.55
N ILE A 185 12.76 -19.76 -5.35
CA ILE A 185 11.35 -19.89 -5.78
C ILE A 185 11.05 -19.06 -7.04
N GLY A 186 11.94 -18.14 -7.41
CA GLY A 186 11.83 -17.35 -8.62
C GLY A 186 13.03 -16.43 -8.82
N THR A 187 13.25 -16.04 -10.08
CA THR A 187 14.21 -15.01 -10.46
C THR A 187 13.42 -13.82 -11.01
N GLN A 188 13.66 -12.63 -10.47
CA GLN A 188 13.03 -11.40 -10.93
C GLN A 188 14.01 -10.59 -11.79
N GLU A 189 13.52 -10.14 -12.94
CA GLU A 189 14.21 -9.17 -13.78
C GLU A 189 13.38 -7.88 -13.86
N LEU A 190 13.92 -6.76 -13.37
CA LEU A 190 13.28 -5.46 -13.52
C LEU A 190 13.80 -4.82 -14.82
N LYS A 191 12.91 -4.63 -15.79
CA LYS A 191 13.21 -4.02 -17.11
C LYS A 191 12.76 -2.56 -17.22
N GLY A 192 12.23 -2.00 -16.13
CA GLY A 192 11.42 -0.80 -16.15
C GLY A 192 9.95 -1.13 -16.50
N ALA A 193 9.05 -0.34 -15.92
CA ALA A 193 7.62 -0.37 -16.18
C ALA A 193 7.10 1.08 -16.22
N THR A 194 5.85 1.33 -15.80
CA THR A 194 5.33 2.69 -15.70
C THR A 194 6.08 3.47 -14.63
N ILE A 195 6.80 4.52 -15.05
CA ILE A 195 7.57 5.41 -14.17
C ILE A 195 6.65 6.02 -13.10
N GLY A 196 7.14 6.06 -11.86
CA GLY A 196 6.42 6.58 -10.70
C GLY A 196 5.27 5.69 -10.23
N ARG A 197 5.17 4.45 -10.71
CA ARG A 197 4.15 3.49 -10.28
C ARG A 197 4.77 2.27 -9.63
N PHE A 198 4.25 1.93 -8.45
CA PHE A 198 4.53 0.66 -7.82
C PHE A 198 3.71 -0.45 -8.48
N PHE A 199 4.26 -1.65 -8.48
CA PHE A 199 3.57 -2.85 -8.91
C PHE A 199 3.98 -4.03 -8.05
N ASP A 200 3.12 -5.04 -8.01
CA ASP A 200 3.31 -6.24 -7.20
C ASP A 200 3.51 -7.46 -8.10
N VAL A 201 4.36 -8.39 -7.68
CA VAL A 201 4.58 -9.67 -8.37
C VAL A 201 4.44 -10.80 -7.35
N GLU A 202 3.73 -11.85 -7.73
CA GLU A 202 3.53 -13.06 -6.92
C GLU A 202 4.44 -14.19 -7.39
N TYR A 203 5.01 -14.90 -6.43
CA TYR A 203 5.82 -16.09 -6.63
C TYR A 203 5.23 -17.23 -5.81
N PRO A 204 4.83 -18.35 -6.44
CA PRO A 204 4.28 -19.48 -5.71
C PRO A 204 5.35 -20.08 -4.80
N ILE A 205 4.97 -20.39 -3.55
CA ILE A 205 5.82 -21.14 -2.62
C ILE A 205 5.35 -22.58 -2.64
N ALA A 206 6.24 -23.48 -3.02
CA ALA A 206 5.90 -24.89 -3.11
C ALA A 206 5.56 -25.46 -1.71
N PRO A 207 4.48 -26.26 -1.56
CA PRO A 207 3.99 -26.71 -0.25
C PRO A 207 5.04 -27.42 0.62
N GLU A 208 5.99 -28.11 0.00
CA GLU A 208 7.10 -28.79 0.67
C GLU A 208 8.03 -27.83 1.41
N LEU A 209 8.17 -26.58 0.96
CA LEU A 209 9.03 -25.58 1.58
C LEU A 209 8.45 -25.09 2.91
N ILE A 210 7.12 -25.13 3.06
CA ILE A 210 6.38 -24.67 4.24
C ILE A 210 5.81 -25.82 5.08
N LYS A 211 5.93 -27.07 4.65
CA LYS A 211 5.33 -28.23 5.35
C LYS A 211 5.78 -28.30 6.81
N GLY A 212 4.82 -28.21 7.73
CA GLY A 212 5.07 -28.24 9.18
C GLY A 212 5.75 -26.98 9.74
N LYS A 213 5.87 -25.91 8.95
CA LYS A 213 6.49 -24.64 9.34
C LYS A 213 5.44 -23.54 9.39
N SER A 214 5.44 -22.79 10.49
CA SER A 214 4.66 -21.55 10.64
C SER A 214 5.48 -20.29 10.33
N LYS A 215 6.77 -20.45 10.01
CA LYS A 215 7.69 -19.36 9.65
C LYS A 215 8.74 -19.88 8.66
N ILE A 216 9.14 -19.02 7.74
CA ILE A 216 10.21 -19.26 6.76
C ILE A 216 11.15 -18.05 6.69
N VAL A 217 12.36 -18.24 6.18
CA VAL A 217 13.28 -17.17 5.82
C VAL A 217 13.14 -16.87 4.34
N VAL A 218 12.74 -15.64 4.01
CA VAL A 218 12.74 -15.12 2.65
C VAL A 218 14.03 -14.35 2.42
N ARG A 219 14.71 -14.59 1.30
CA ARG A 219 15.93 -13.87 0.89
C ARG A 219 15.76 -13.24 -0.48
N VAL A 220 16.18 -11.99 -0.59
CA VAL A 220 16.37 -11.27 -1.85
C VAL A 220 17.87 -11.23 -2.14
N GLN A 221 18.31 -11.91 -3.20
CA GLN A 221 19.73 -12.07 -3.51
C GLN A 221 20.07 -11.53 -4.90
N ALA A 222 20.84 -10.46 -4.95
CA ALA A 222 21.29 -9.88 -6.21
C ALA A 222 22.23 -10.83 -6.95
N HIS A 223 22.01 -11.00 -8.25
CA HIS A 223 22.94 -11.76 -9.10
C HIS A 223 24.32 -11.09 -9.15
N PRO A 224 25.39 -11.84 -9.46
CA PRO A 224 26.69 -11.26 -9.74
C PRO A 224 26.61 -10.19 -10.83
N ASN A 225 27.26 -9.04 -10.61
CA ASN A 225 27.31 -7.87 -11.50
C ASN A 225 25.94 -7.22 -11.78
N ARG A 226 24.93 -7.53 -10.96
CA ARG A 226 23.58 -6.94 -11.03
C ARG A 226 23.18 -6.36 -9.68
N THR A 227 22.15 -5.53 -9.67
CA THR A 227 21.45 -5.12 -8.44
C THR A 227 20.13 -5.87 -8.35
N ALA A 228 19.57 -6.00 -7.15
CA ALA A 228 18.19 -6.45 -6.96
C ALA A 228 17.16 -5.33 -7.29
N GLY A 229 17.61 -4.11 -7.57
CA GLY A 229 16.72 -2.95 -7.55
C GLY A 229 16.17 -2.73 -6.15
N ARG A 230 15.16 -1.88 -6.01
CA ARG A 230 14.52 -1.57 -4.73
C ARG A 230 13.32 -2.49 -4.51
N VAL A 231 13.29 -3.12 -3.35
CA VAL A 231 12.16 -3.90 -2.84
C VAL A 231 11.52 -3.14 -1.69
N PHE A 232 10.22 -2.85 -1.80
CA PHE A 232 9.51 -1.92 -0.91
C PHE A 232 8.63 -2.62 0.13
N GLY A 233 8.46 -3.93 0.02
CA GLY A 233 7.59 -4.69 0.90
C GLY A 233 7.36 -6.09 0.36
N CYS A 234 7.13 -7.02 1.28
CA CYS A 234 6.77 -8.39 0.95
C CYS A 234 5.57 -8.82 1.79
N ARG A 235 4.71 -9.64 1.21
CA ARG A 235 3.59 -10.28 1.88
C ARG A 235 3.65 -11.78 1.65
N ILE A 236 3.28 -12.55 2.67
CA ILE A 236 2.80 -13.90 2.45
C ILE A 236 1.29 -13.79 2.26
N VAL A 237 0.80 -14.33 1.15
CA VAL A 237 -0.61 -14.27 0.76
C VAL A 237 -1.13 -15.67 0.47
N LYS A 238 -2.40 -15.92 0.77
CA LYS A 238 -3.10 -17.12 0.29
C LYS A 238 -3.24 -17.03 -1.23
N ASN A 239 -3.14 -18.16 -1.93
CA ASN A 239 -3.46 -18.20 -3.36
C ASN A 239 -4.92 -17.78 -3.61
N LYS A 240 -5.20 -17.22 -4.79
CA LYS A 240 -6.54 -16.83 -5.23
C LYS A 240 -7.45 -18.05 -5.46
#